data_AF-G0V7A1-F1
#
_entry.id   AF-G0V7A1-F1
#
_cell.length_a   1.000
_cell.length_b   1.000
_cell.length_c   1.000
_cell.angle_alpha   90.00
_cell.angle_beta   90.00
_cell.angle_gamma   90.00
#
_symmetry.space_group_name_H-M   'P 1'
#
loop_
_entity.id
_entity.type
_entity.pdbx_description
1 polymer ?
#
loop_
_entity_poly.entity_id
_entity_poly.type
_entity_poly.pdbx_seq_one_letter_code
_entity_poly.pdbx_strand_id
1 'polypeptide(L)'
;MLSNSTIMNVFRPAIKGPASVSASSFLLTSVRTKRTTAKSSGTTGVSPQVQRVTTQLSVLSARKKQPKMLKLCPEDLIKHQTIENCWIQYQRDVRNRRSKTLEKQFKSIKTAMNTLQEVNPVLFKLASEATTTATEERRFPLEYRIPTDFPPNKDKVWCHNYTSPTTKNN
;
A
#
# COMPACT_ATOMS: atom_id res chain seq x y z
N MET A 1 -18.08 -5.05 -32.33
CA MET A 1 -18.54 -4.30 -31.16
C MET A 1 -17.56 -4.49 -30.03
N LEU A 2 -16.69 -3.50 -29.79
CA LEU A 2 -15.76 -3.53 -28.66
C LEU A 2 -15.96 -2.22 -27.89
N SER A 3 -16.62 -2.35 -26.74
CA SER A 3 -16.87 -1.30 -25.78
C SER A 3 -15.56 -0.99 -25.06
N ASN A 4 -15.02 0.21 -25.27
CA ASN A 4 -13.91 0.72 -24.48
C ASN A 4 -14.49 1.39 -23.24
N SER A 5 -14.31 0.74 -22.09
CA SER A 5 -14.69 1.23 -20.77
C SER A 5 -13.84 2.42 -20.37
N THR A 6 -14.51 3.56 -20.27
CA THR A 6 -14.13 4.76 -19.51
C THR A 6 -13.87 4.40 -18.05
N ILE A 7 -12.73 4.83 -17.49
CA ILE A 7 -12.56 5.35 -16.13
C ILE A 7 -11.14 5.93 -16.04
N MET A 8 -11.02 7.20 -15.66
CA MET A 8 -10.18 7.65 -14.54
C MET A 8 -10.49 9.12 -14.25
N ASN A 9 -11.39 9.32 -13.29
CA ASN A 9 -11.72 10.62 -12.72
C ASN A 9 -10.57 11.01 -11.77
N VAL A 10 -9.79 12.03 -12.13
CA VAL A 10 -8.67 12.49 -11.31
C VAL A 10 -9.14 13.60 -10.37
N PHE A 11 -9.06 13.32 -9.08
CA PHE A 11 -9.33 14.21 -7.97
C PHE A 11 -8.45 15.48 -8.05
N ARG A 12 -9.07 16.65 -8.15
CA ARG A 12 -8.39 17.95 -8.21
C ARG A 12 -8.38 18.58 -6.80
N PRO A 13 -7.22 18.74 -6.14
CA PRO A 13 -7.20 19.47 -4.88
C PRO A 13 -7.28 20.98 -5.14
N ALA A 14 -8.12 21.67 -4.37
CA ALA A 14 -8.25 23.11 -4.34
C ALA A 14 -6.98 23.74 -3.73
N ILE A 15 -6.32 24.62 -4.48
CA ILE A 15 -5.14 25.36 -4.04
C ILE A 15 -5.63 26.55 -3.20
N LYS A 16 -5.52 26.45 -1.86
CA LYS A 16 -5.63 27.61 -0.97
C LYS A 16 -4.33 28.42 -1.09
N GLY A 17 -4.46 29.72 -1.35
CA GLY A 17 -3.33 30.66 -1.43
C GLY A 17 -2.54 30.75 -0.12
N PRO A 18 -1.26 31.15 -0.16
CA PRO A 18 -0.43 31.19 1.04
C PRO A 18 -0.79 32.38 1.93
N ALA A 19 -1.12 32.10 3.20
CA ALA A 19 -1.11 33.05 4.29
C ALA A 19 0.31 33.62 4.49
N SER A 20 0.42 34.91 4.80
CA SER A 20 1.71 35.58 5.03
C SER A 20 2.40 35.01 6.27
N VAL A 21 3.51 34.30 6.07
CA VAL A 21 4.34 33.79 7.17
C VAL A 21 5.45 34.80 7.45
N SER A 22 5.52 35.24 8.70
CA SER A 22 6.53 36.15 9.26
C SER A 22 7.94 35.59 9.07
N ALA A 23 8.86 36.43 8.59
CA ALA A 23 10.23 36.06 8.27
C ALA A 23 11.08 35.90 9.54
N SER A 24 11.20 34.67 10.05
CA SER A 24 12.26 34.29 10.98
C SER A 24 13.59 34.15 10.22
N SER A 25 14.65 34.75 10.75
CA SER A 25 16.01 34.70 10.23
C SER A 25 16.55 33.26 10.15
N PHE A 26 16.42 32.65 8.97
CA PHE A 26 17.13 31.41 8.65
C PHE A 26 18.63 31.73 8.50
N LEU A 27 19.45 31.19 9.39
CA LEU A 27 20.89 31.06 9.15
C LEU A 27 21.07 30.24 7.87
N LEU A 28 21.51 30.90 6.81
CA LEU A 28 21.81 30.30 5.50
C LEU A 28 22.93 29.28 5.67
N THR A 29 22.56 28.03 5.97
CA THR A 29 23.49 26.91 5.92
C THR A 29 23.75 26.67 4.43
N SER A 30 24.84 27.22 3.91
CA SER A 30 25.21 27.12 2.52
C SER A 30 25.63 25.68 2.23
N VAL A 31 24.67 24.82 1.87
CA VAL A 31 24.95 23.49 1.34
C VAL A 31 25.76 23.70 0.07
N ARG A 32 27.02 23.26 0.09
CA ARG A 32 27.94 23.26 -1.05
C ARG A 32 27.37 22.36 -2.14
N THR A 33 26.45 22.89 -2.93
CA THR A 33 26.08 22.28 -4.20
C THR A 33 27.30 22.37 -5.10
N LYS A 34 27.73 21.23 -5.63
CA LYS A 34 28.78 21.18 -6.65
C LYS A 34 28.34 22.08 -7.80
N ARG A 35 28.99 23.23 -7.94
CA ARG A 35 28.84 24.15 -9.09
C ARG A 35 29.06 23.32 -10.35
N THR A 36 28.00 23.01 -11.09
CA THR A 36 28.13 22.52 -12.45
C THR A 36 28.78 23.64 -13.24
N THR A 37 29.97 23.39 -13.75
CA THR A 37 30.73 24.34 -14.54
C THR A 37 29.98 24.60 -15.84
N ALA A 38 29.15 25.64 -15.86
CA ALA A 38 28.82 26.35 -17.08
C ALA A 38 30.09 27.10 -17.51
N LYS A 39 30.96 26.44 -18.28
CA LYS A 39 31.99 27.09 -19.10
C LYS A 39 31.78 26.57 -20.52
N SER A 40 31.17 27.40 -21.36
CA SER A 40 31.90 28.17 -22.37
C SER A 40 32.41 27.27 -23.50
N SER A 41 31.50 26.85 -24.38
CA SER A 41 31.79 26.51 -25.77
C SER A 41 30.45 26.38 -26.49
N GLY A 42 30.31 27.02 -27.64
CA GLY A 42 29.04 27.33 -28.27
C GLY A 42 28.22 26.11 -28.67
N THR A 43 27.14 25.83 -27.93
CA THR A 43 25.79 25.44 -28.40
C THR A 43 24.88 25.25 -27.17
N THR A 44 23.91 26.15 -26.99
CA THR A 44 22.67 26.01 -26.19
C THR A 44 22.75 25.29 -24.82
N GLY A 45 23.17 25.99 -23.77
CA GLY A 45 23.06 25.56 -22.38
C GLY A 45 21.64 25.68 -21.83
N VAL A 46 21.03 24.55 -21.45
CA VAL A 46 19.62 24.45 -21.01
C VAL A 46 19.39 25.10 -19.64
N SER A 47 18.19 25.65 -19.39
CA SER A 47 17.85 26.31 -18.11
C SER A 47 17.97 25.37 -16.90
N PRO A 48 18.29 25.87 -15.68
CA PRO A 48 18.45 25.05 -14.49
C PRO A 48 17.20 24.20 -14.15
N GLN A 49 16.01 24.70 -14.44
CA GLN A 49 14.74 23.98 -14.27
C GLN A 49 14.67 22.78 -15.21
N VAL A 50 15.05 22.97 -16.47
CA VAL A 50 15.10 21.88 -17.45
C VAL A 50 16.20 20.89 -17.08
N GLN A 51 17.36 21.33 -16.59
CA GLN A 51 18.40 20.42 -16.10
C GLN A 51 17.91 19.54 -14.93
N ARG A 52 17.08 20.06 -14.01
CA ARG A 52 16.45 19.24 -12.95
C ARG A 52 15.52 18.19 -13.54
N VAL A 53 14.66 18.59 -14.48
CA VAL A 53 13.75 17.66 -15.17
C VAL A 53 14.54 16.60 -15.94
N THR A 54 15.58 16.98 -16.69
CA THR A 54 16.47 16.05 -17.38
C THR A 54 17.18 15.12 -16.41
N THR A 55 17.56 15.60 -15.22
CA THR A 55 18.17 14.77 -14.17
C THR A 55 17.15 13.80 -13.59
N GLN A 56 15.93 14.24 -13.30
CA GLN A 56 14.83 13.38 -12.83
C GLN A 56 14.49 12.30 -13.88
N LEU A 57 14.39 12.68 -15.16
CA LEU A 57 14.22 11.74 -16.26
C LEU A 57 15.41 10.81 -16.40
N SER A 58 16.63 11.32 -16.21
CA SER A 58 17.83 10.50 -16.19
C SER A 58 17.79 9.51 -15.03
N VAL A 59 17.31 9.90 -13.84
CA VAL A 59 17.06 9.05 -12.66
C VAL A 59 16.22 7.83 -13.05
N LEU A 60 15.11 8.07 -13.72
CA LEU A 60 14.17 7.03 -14.16
C LEU A 60 14.67 6.23 -15.37
N SER A 61 15.52 6.81 -16.22
CA SER A 61 16.05 6.14 -17.41
C SER A 61 17.04 5.03 -17.05
N ALA A 62 16.96 3.88 -17.74
CA ALA A 62 17.90 2.77 -17.60
C ALA A 62 19.31 3.05 -18.19
N ARG A 63 19.49 4.20 -18.86
CA ARG A 63 20.70 4.56 -19.61
C ARG A 63 21.91 4.65 -18.67
N LYS A 64 22.91 3.80 -18.91
CA LYS A 64 24.16 3.69 -18.13
C LYS A 64 23.95 3.32 -16.65
N LYS A 65 22.78 2.79 -16.28
CA LYS A 65 22.45 2.39 -14.90
C LYS A 65 22.17 0.91 -14.73
N GLN A 66 21.75 0.24 -15.80
CA GLN A 66 21.63 -1.21 -15.77
C GLN A 66 23.02 -1.85 -15.74
N PRO A 67 23.29 -2.78 -14.81
CA PRO A 67 24.51 -3.58 -14.83
C PRO A 67 24.50 -4.52 -16.03
N LYS A 68 25.63 -5.18 -16.29
CA LYS A 68 25.68 -6.28 -17.25
C LYS A 68 24.79 -7.42 -16.73
N MET A 69 24.10 -8.10 -17.65
CA MET A 69 23.24 -9.24 -17.33
C MET A 69 24.06 -10.34 -16.63
N LEU A 70 23.52 -10.86 -15.53
CA LEU A 70 24.15 -11.93 -14.76
C LEU A 70 24.21 -13.21 -15.61
N LYS A 71 25.40 -13.80 -15.74
CA LYS A 71 25.61 -15.08 -16.39
C LYS A 71 25.91 -16.12 -15.31
N LEU A 72 25.12 -17.19 -15.28
CA LEU A 72 25.27 -18.27 -14.33
C LEU A 72 25.95 -19.48 -14.99
N CYS A 73 26.68 -20.25 -14.21
CA CYS A 73 27.11 -21.58 -14.62
C CYS A 73 25.89 -22.52 -14.76
N PRO A 74 25.96 -23.59 -15.56
CA PRO A 74 24.83 -24.51 -15.75
C PRO A 74 24.31 -25.11 -14.44
N GLU A 75 25.21 -25.46 -13.52
CA GLU A 75 24.85 -26.00 -12.20
C GLU A 75 24.08 -24.98 -11.36
N ASP A 76 24.52 -23.73 -11.34
CA ASP A 76 23.86 -22.67 -10.57
C ASP A 76 22.52 -22.28 -11.18
N LEU A 77 22.39 -22.37 -12.51
CA LEU A 77 21.11 -22.22 -13.17
C LEU A 77 20.11 -23.29 -12.71
N ILE A 78 20.54 -24.55 -12.63
CA ILE A 78 19.70 -25.66 -12.14
C ILE A 78 19.33 -25.45 -10.66
N LYS A 79 20.28 -25.03 -9.82
CA LYS A 79 20.02 -24.70 -8.41
C LYS A 79 18.97 -23.59 -8.30
N HIS A 80 19.13 -22.51 -9.06
CA HIS A 80 18.18 -21.40 -9.08
C HIS A 80 16.78 -21.87 -9.48
N GLN A 81 16.66 -22.62 -10.58
CA GLN A 81 15.38 -23.19 -11.02
C GLN A 81 14.74 -24.09 -9.96
N THR A 82 15.54 -24.88 -9.26
CA THR A 82 15.06 -25.78 -8.20
C THR A 82 14.50 -24.99 -7.01
N ILE A 83 15.21 -23.94 -6.58
CA ILE A 83 14.75 -23.04 -5.51
C ILE A 83 13.44 -22.37 -5.90
N GLU A 84 13.35 -21.83 -7.12
CA GLU A 84 12.13 -21.19 -7.63
C GLU A 84 10.95 -22.17 -7.69
N ASN A 85 11.17 -23.38 -8.21
CA ASN A 85 10.15 -24.41 -8.27
C ASN A 85 9.65 -24.80 -6.87
N CYS A 86 10.57 -24.97 -5.93
CA CYS A 86 10.25 -25.25 -4.53
C CYS A 86 9.42 -24.11 -3.91
N TRP A 87 9.81 -22.86 -4.16
CA TRP A 87 9.07 -21.68 -3.69
C TRP A 87 7.67 -21.59 -4.27
N ILE A 88 7.51 -21.81 -5.58
CA ILE A 88 6.21 -21.82 -6.26
C ILE A 88 5.31 -22.91 -5.66
N GLN A 89 5.86 -24.10 -5.42
CA GLN A 89 5.12 -25.19 -4.79
C GLN A 89 4.69 -24.81 -3.37
N TYR A 90 5.61 -24.28 -2.55
CA TYR A 90 5.29 -23.81 -1.22
C TYR A 90 4.18 -22.75 -1.21
N GLN A 91 4.23 -21.77 -2.12
CA GLN A 91 3.19 -20.74 -2.25
C GLN A 91 1.83 -21.32 -2.66
N ARG A 92 1.80 -22.36 -3.51
CA ARG A 92 0.57 -23.09 -3.82
C ARG A 92 0.01 -23.75 -2.57
N ASP A 93 0.85 -24.39 -1.75
CA ASP A 93 0.41 -25.04 -0.52
C ASP A 93 -0.11 -24.05 0.52
N VAL A 94 0.54 -22.89 0.67
CA VAL A 94 0.05 -21.81 1.55
C VAL A 94 -1.32 -21.30 1.08
N ARG A 95 -1.49 -21.08 -0.23
CA ARG A 95 -2.79 -20.68 -0.80
C ARG A 95 -3.86 -21.75 -0.55
N ASN A 96 -3.54 -23.02 -0.80
CA ASN A 96 -4.45 -24.14 -0.59
C ASN A 96 -4.86 -24.26 0.88
N ARG A 97 -3.93 -24.08 1.83
CA ARG A 97 -4.22 -24.06 3.27
C ARG A 97 -5.17 -22.91 3.64
N ARG A 98 -4.94 -21.70 3.12
CA ARG A 98 -5.82 -20.56 3.32
C ARG A 98 -7.22 -20.82 2.75
N SER A 99 -7.32 -21.32 1.51
CA SER A 99 -8.61 -21.64 0.87
C SER A 99 -9.40 -22.71 1.63
N LYS A 100 -8.73 -23.79 2.07
CA LYS A 100 -9.37 -24.82 2.91
C LYS A 100 -9.89 -24.25 4.24
N THR A 101 -9.16 -23.32 4.85
CA THR A 101 -9.58 -22.65 6.09
C THR A 101 -10.82 -21.79 5.85
N LEU A 102 -10.83 -20.98 4.78
CA LEU A 102 -11.99 -20.17 4.39
C LEU A 102 -13.21 -21.03 4.06
N GLU A 103 -13.01 -22.16 3.38
CA GLU A 103 -14.08 -23.11 3.07
C GLU A 103 -14.69 -23.70 4.35
N LYS A 104 -13.86 -24.10 5.33
CA LYS A 104 -14.34 -24.59 6.63
C LYS A 104 -15.12 -23.52 7.40
N GLN A 105 -14.60 -22.28 7.42
CA GLN A 105 -15.30 -21.15 8.04
C GLN A 105 -16.65 -20.91 7.39
N PHE A 106 -16.72 -20.91 6.06
CA PHE A 106 -17.97 -20.76 5.32
C PHE A 106 -18.97 -21.89 5.63
N LYS A 107 -18.53 -23.15 5.61
CA LYS A 107 -19.38 -24.30 5.96
C LYS A 107 -19.92 -24.19 7.38
N SER A 108 -19.06 -23.81 8.33
CA SER A 108 -19.47 -23.61 9.73
C SER A 108 -20.51 -22.49 9.88
N ILE A 109 -20.31 -21.35 9.22
CA ILE A 109 -21.28 -20.23 9.21
C ILE A 109 -22.61 -20.69 8.60
N LYS A 110 -22.57 -21.41 7.48
CA LYS A 110 -23.78 -21.91 6.80
C LYS A 110 -24.58 -22.86 7.70
N THR A 111 -23.90 -23.82 8.34
CA THR A 111 -24.55 -24.73 9.29
C THR A 111 -25.18 -23.96 10.44
N ALA A 112 -24.47 -23.00 11.04
CA ALA A 112 -24.99 -22.18 12.13
C ALA A 112 -26.23 -21.37 11.72
N MET A 113 -26.22 -20.78 10.51
CA MET A 113 -27.36 -20.03 9.98
C MET A 113 -28.58 -20.92 9.71
N ASN A 114 -28.37 -22.12 9.18
CA ASN A 114 -29.45 -23.09 9.00
C ASN A 114 -30.07 -23.47 10.35
N THR A 115 -29.25 -23.78 11.36
CA THR A 115 -29.76 -24.09 12.71
C THR A 115 -30.49 -22.91 13.35
N LEU A 116 -30.03 -21.68 13.11
CA LEU A 116 -30.69 -20.48 13.61
C LEU A 116 -32.06 -20.29 12.97
N GLN A 117 -32.19 -20.58 11.67
CA GLN A 117 -33.46 -20.51 10.95
C GLN A 117 -34.49 -21.50 11.50
N GLU A 118 -34.06 -22.72 11.85
CA GLU A 118 -34.91 -23.76 12.44
C GLU A 118 -35.38 -23.40 13.85
N VAL A 119 -34.49 -22.84 14.68
CA VAL A 119 -34.79 -22.52 16.09
C VAL A 119 -35.54 -21.20 16.23
N ASN A 120 -35.13 -20.14 15.53
CA ASN A 120 -35.74 -18.82 15.61
C ASN A 120 -35.65 -18.04 14.28
N PRO A 121 -36.73 -18.03 13.48
CA PRO A 121 -36.74 -17.36 12.18
C PRO A 121 -36.66 -15.82 12.28
N VAL A 122 -37.08 -15.22 13.40
CA VAL A 122 -37.00 -13.76 13.60
C VAL A 122 -35.53 -13.32 13.74
N LEU A 123 -34.74 -14.04 14.52
CA LEU A 123 -33.30 -13.76 14.68
C LEU A 123 -32.53 -14.01 13.38
N PHE A 124 -32.89 -15.06 12.64
CA PHE A 124 -32.31 -15.34 11.32
C PHE A 124 -32.52 -14.18 10.34
N LYS A 125 -33.74 -13.62 10.30
CA LYS A 125 -34.06 -12.46 9.46
C LYS A 125 -33.21 -11.24 9.84
N LEU A 126 -33.12 -10.92 11.12
CA LEU A 126 -32.27 -9.80 11.61
C LEU A 126 -30.80 -9.98 11.28
N ALA A 127 -30.25 -11.20 11.42
CA ALA A 127 -28.84 -11.48 11.09
C ALA A 127 -28.56 -11.36 9.57
N SER A 128 -29.50 -11.80 8.74
CA SER A 128 -29.42 -11.72 7.27
C SER A 128 -29.56 -10.29 6.75
N GLU A 129 -30.49 -9.53 7.34
CA GLU A 129 -30.69 -8.12 7.05
C GLU A 129 -29.48 -7.30 7.47
N ALA A 130 -28.98 -7.49 8.70
CA ALA A 130 -27.75 -6.86 9.14
C ALA A 130 -26.63 -7.13 8.13
N THR A 131 -26.48 -8.37 7.65
CA THR A 131 -25.47 -8.71 6.63
C THR A 131 -25.62 -7.91 5.34
N THR A 132 -26.85 -7.75 4.83
CA THR A 132 -27.16 -7.14 3.53
C THR A 132 -27.17 -5.60 3.57
N THR A 133 -27.82 -4.98 4.56
CA THR A 133 -28.00 -3.52 4.63
C THR A 133 -26.73 -2.80 5.11
N ALA A 134 -25.97 -3.40 6.01
CA ALA A 134 -24.76 -2.77 6.55
C ALA A 134 -23.53 -2.88 5.64
N THR A 135 -23.64 -3.51 4.46
CA THR A 135 -22.52 -3.63 3.51
C THR A 135 -22.06 -2.28 2.95
N GLU A 136 -22.93 -1.27 2.93
CA GLU A 136 -22.60 0.07 2.42
C GLU A 136 -21.79 0.93 3.43
N GLU A 137 -21.83 0.61 4.73
CA GLU A 137 -21.21 1.42 5.80
C GLU A 137 -20.19 0.68 6.69
N ARG A 138 -20.07 -0.65 6.58
CA ARG A 138 -19.09 -1.42 7.37
C ARG A 138 -17.65 -1.13 6.94
N ARG A 139 -16.95 -0.33 7.74
CA ARG A 139 -15.50 -0.15 7.64
C ARG A 139 -14.82 -0.92 8.76
N PHE A 140 -13.60 -1.41 8.49
CA PHE A 140 -12.76 -1.89 9.58
C PHE A 140 -12.48 -0.73 10.55
N PRO A 141 -12.61 -0.94 11.86
CA PRO A 141 -12.23 0.07 12.85
C PRO A 141 -10.76 0.48 12.66
N LEU A 142 -10.45 1.77 12.89
CA LEU A 142 -9.08 2.28 12.72
C LEU A 142 -8.08 1.61 13.67
N GLU A 143 -8.53 1.10 14.82
CA GLU A 143 -7.69 0.37 15.77
C GLU A 143 -7.27 -1.02 15.28
N TYR A 144 -7.92 -1.56 14.24
CA TYR A 144 -7.50 -2.82 13.62
C TYR A 144 -6.28 -2.60 12.72
N ARG A 145 -5.11 -2.52 13.36
CA ARG A 145 -3.84 -2.20 12.71
C ARG A 145 -3.25 -3.41 11.97
N ILE A 146 -2.49 -3.12 10.93
CA ILE A 146 -1.68 -4.12 10.22
C ILE A 146 -0.51 -4.54 11.13
N PRO A 147 -0.21 -5.84 11.25
CA PRO A 147 0.96 -6.31 11.98
C PRO A 147 2.24 -5.62 11.51
N THR A 148 3.08 -5.22 12.47
CA THR A 148 4.38 -4.58 12.24
C THR A 148 5.51 -5.56 12.58
N ASP A 149 6.70 -5.36 12.00
CA ASP A 149 7.86 -6.25 12.19
C ASP A 149 8.35 -6.27 13.65
N PHE A 150 8.36 -5.09 14.29
CA PHE A 150 8.70 -4.93 15.70
C PHE A 150 7.50 -4.39 16.50
N PRO A 151 7.27 -4.89 17.72
CA PRO A 151 6.20 -4.36 18.55
C PRO A 151 6.46 -2.90 18.95
N PRO A 152 5.41 -2.13 19.26
CA PRO A 152 5.58 -0.80 19.84
C PRO A 152 6.18 -0.88 21.25
N ASN A 153 6.48 0.28 21.86
CA ASN A 153 6.93 0.35 23.26
C ASN A 153 6.01 -0.47 24.19
N LYS A 154 6.59 -1.07 25.25
CA LYS A 154 5.91 -2.03 26.14
C LYS A 154 4.51 -1.58 26.60
N ASP A 155 4.38 -0.31 26.96
CA ASP A 155 3.12 0.28 27.45
C ASP A 155 2.02 0.43 26.38
N LYS A 156 2.36 0.24 25.10
CA LYS A 156 1.48 0.42 23.93
C LYS A 156 1.31 -0.85 23.09
N VAL A 157 1.86 -2.00 23.54
CA VAL A 157 1.67 -3.29 22.86
C VAL A 157 0.19 -3.69 22.86
N TRP A 158 -0.47 -3.44 23.98
CA TRP A 158 -1.90 -3.65 24.15
C TRP A 158 -2.52 -2.52 24.97
N CYS A 159 -3.63 -1.97 24.50
CA CYS A 159 -4.34 -0.90 25.19
C CYS A 159 -5.41 -1.51 26.12
N HIS A 160 -5.18 -1.53 27.43
CA HIS A 160 -6.14 -2.05 28.40
C HIS A 160 -7.29 -1.06 28.71
N ASN A 161 -7.02 0.24 28.62
CA ASN A 161 -7.95 1.33 28.96
C ASN A 161 -8.61 1.94 27.72
N TYR A 162 -9.22 1.12 26.87
CA TYR A 162 -9.89 1.58 25.66
C TYR A 162 -11.14 2.43 25.98
N THR A 163 -11.28 3.58 25.32
CA THR A 163 -12.50 4.40 25.33
C THR A 163 -12.89 4.74 23.90
N SER A 164 -14.16 4.56 23.56
CA SER A 164 -14.65 4.85 22.21
C SER A 164 -14.59 6.35 21.91
N PRO A 165 -14.11 6.76 20.71
CA PRO A 165 -13.95 8.17 20.36
C PRO A 165 -15.26 8.97 20.24
N THR A 166 -16.41 8.30 20.32
CA THR A 166 -17.75 8.92 20.27
C THR A 166 -18.21 9.49 21.61
N THR A 167 -17.56 9.15 22.72
CA THR A 167 -17.87 9.66 24.06
C THR A 167 -17.06 10.93 24.33
N LYS A 168 -17.52 12.08 23.84
CA LYS A 168 -17.04 13.37 24.35
C LYS A 168 -17.78 13.64 25.67
N ASN A 169 -17.07 13.56 26.79
CA ASN A 169 -17.57 13.99 28.09
C ASN A 169 -17.93 15.48 28.01
N ASN A 170 -19.19 15.79 28.27
CA ASN A 170 -19.68 17.15 28.49
C ASN A 170 -19.22 17.65 29.87
#